data_AF-A0A8T5V4K4-F1
#
_entry.id   AF-A0A8T5V4K4-F1
#
_cell.length_a   1.000
_cell.length_b   1.000
_cell.length_c   1.000
_cell.angle_alpha   90.00
_cell.angle_beta   90.00
_cell.angle_gamma   90.00
#
_symmetry.space_group_name_H-M   'P 1'
#
loop_
_entity.id
_entity.type
_entity.pdbx_description
1 polymer ?
#
loop_
_entity_poly.entity_id
_entity_poly.type
_entity_poly.pdbx_seq_one_letter_code
_entity_poly.pdbx_strand_id
1 'polypeptide(L)'
;MTLHFTRVETPVHELEIWMACSSGFSFVISNESRTGPGLHGKPGLVASWRPVEENKSAIKLGGSPFSTFAEAEKACEALLEALEQMSESQTPTTAVTPQ
;
A
#
# COMPACT_ATOMS: atom_id res chain seq x y z
N MET A 1 6.01 0.55 12.70
CA MET A 1 5.24 -0.74 12.74
C MET A 1 5.79 -1.72 11.69
N THR A 2 5.68 -3.04 11.89
CA THR A 2 6.08 -4.05 10.89
C THR A 2 4.88 -4.58 10.10
N LEU A 3 4.95 -4.50 8.77
CA LEU A 3 3.93 -5.03 7.86
C LEU A 3 4.26 -6.46 7.45
N HIS A 4 3.36 -7.39 7.74
CA HIS A 4 3.52 -8.79 7.33
C HIS A 4 2.89 -9.03 5.96
N PHE A 5 3.74 -9.03 4.93
CA PHE A 5 3.32 -9.31 3.57
C PHE A 5 3.13 -10.81 3.33
N THR A 6 1.94 -11.18 2.87
CA THR A 6 1.60 -12.54 2.43
C THR A 6 1.58 -12.58 0.92
N ARG A 7 2.26 -13.55 0.31
CA ARG A 7 2.25 -13.76 -1.14
C ARG A 7 0.87 -14.28 -1.57
N VAL A 8 0.27 -13.62 -2.55
CA VAL A 8 -1.00 -14.04 -3.14
C VAL A 8 -0.71 -15.04 -4.26
N GLU A 9 -1.24 -16.25 -4.13
CA GLU A 9 -1.19 -17.25 -5.19
C GLU A 9 -2.21 -16.87 -6.27
N THR A 10 -1.74 -16.34 -7.39
CA THR A 10 -2.58 -16.05 -8.55
C THR A 10 -2.41 -17.13 -9.61
N PRO A 11 -3.45 -17.45 -10.41
CA PRO A 11 -3.35 -18.43 -11.49
C PRO A 11 -2.35 -18.01 -12.58
N VAL A 12 -1.93 -16.74 -12.56
CA VAL A 12 -0.86 -16.21 -13.41
C VAL A 12 0.43 -16.31 -12.60
N HIS A 13 1.15 -17.43 -12.74
CA HIS A 13 2.40 -17.69 -12.02
C HIS A 13 3.48 -16.60 -12.18
N GLU A 14 3.40 -15.79 -13.24
CA GLU A 14 4.30 -14.67 -13.49
C GLU A 14 3.98 -13.41 -12.68
N LEU A 15 2.77 -13.29 -12.13
CA LEU A 15 2.35 -12.16 -11.30
C LEU A 15 2.69 -12.44 -9.84
N GLU A 16 3.79 -11.85 -9.38
CA GLU A 16 4.14 -11.87 -7.97
C GLU A 16 3.47 -10.70 -7.26
N ILE A 17 2.47 -11.02 -6.43
CA ILE A 17 1.72 -10.05 -5.66
C ILE A 17 1.83 -10.42 -4.19
N TRP A 18 2.06 -9.42 -3.36
CA TRP A 18 2.06 -9.54 -1.91
C TRP A 18 1.07 -8.55 -1.32
N MET A 19 0.34 -8.98 -0.30
CA MET A 19 -0.61 -8.15 0.42
C MET A 19 -0.30 -8.13 1.91
N ALA A 20 -0.45 -6.96 2.53
CA ALA A 20 -0.41 -6.78 3.97
C ALA A 20 -1.62 -5.94 4.40
N CYS A 21 -2.12 -6.17 5.60
CA CYS A 21 -3.18 -5.37 6.19
C CYS A 21 -2.79 -5.00 7.63
N SER A 22 -2.91 -3.73 7.99
CA SER A 22 -2.66 -3.26 9.35
C SER A 22 -3.46 -1.99 9.62
N SER A 23 -3.99 -1.85 10.84
CA SER A 23 -4.63 -0.63 11.34
C SER A 23 -5.72 -0.03 10.41
N GLY A 24 -6.47 -0.87 9.70
CA GLY A 24 -7.51 -0.40 8.77
C GLY A 24 -7.00 0.02 7.39
N PHE A 25 -5.73 -0.24 7.07
CA PHE A 25 -5.12 0.00 5.77
C PHE A 25 -4.65 -1.32 5.13
N SER A 26 -4.84 -1.43 3.82
CA SER A 26 -4.34 -2.55 3.02
C SER A 26 -3.24 -2.06 2.09
N PHE A 27 -2.11 -2.76 2.12
CA PHE A 27 -0.94 -2.52 1.29
C PHE A 27 -0.78 -3.69 0.32
N VAL A 28 -0.44 -3.38 -0.93
CA VAL A 28 -0.22 -4.34 -1.99
C VAL A 28 1.09 -4.00 -2.67
N ILE A 29 1.98 -4.96 -2.77
CA ILE A 29 3.21 -4.88 -3.56
C ILE A 29 3.03 -5.82 -4.74
N SER A 30 3.26 -5.34 -5.95
CA SER A 30 3.21 -6.15 -7.17
C SER A 30 4.54 -6.03 -7.91
N ASN A 31 5.10 -7.16 -8.35
CA ASN A 31 6.28 -7.16 -9.22
C ASN A 31 5.83 -6.98 -10.68
N GLU A 32 6.07 -5.80 -11.26
CA GLU A 32 5.83 -5.56 -12.67
C GLU A 32 7.03 -6.07 -13.48
N SER A 33 6.87 -7.24 -14.10
CA SER A 33 7.87 -7.86 -14.96
C SER A 33 7.81 -7.33 -16.40
N ARG A 34 8.97 -7.31 -17.06
CA ARG A 34 9.16 -6.77 -18.42
C ARG A 34 8.49 -7.61 -19.54
N THR A 35 7.93 -8.77 -19.22
CA THR A 35 7.46 -9.80 -20.17
C THR A 35 5.95 -9.78 -20.41
N GLY A 36 5.18 -8.96 -19.71
CA GLY A 36 3.75 -8.83 -19.92
C GLY A 36 3.41 -8.19 -21.28
N PRO A 37 2.36 -8.65 -22.00
CA PRO A 37 1.96 -8.12 -23.30
C PRO A 37 1.40 -6.68 -23.27
N GLY A 38 1.35 -6.04 -22.10
CA GLY A 38 0.88 -4.68 -21.91
C GLY A 38 1.81 -3.89 -21.00
N LEU A 39 2.38 -2.82 -21.56
CA LEU A 39 3.16 -1.75 -20.90
C LEU A 39 4.64 -2.06 -20.67
N HIS A 40 5.48 -1.46 -21.52
CA HIS A 40 6.93 -1.30 -21.33
C HIS A 40 7.25 -0.34 -20.15
N GLY A 41 6.82 -0.70 -18.95
CA GLY A 41 7.16 0.00 -17.71
C GLY A 41 8.60 -0.27 -17.26
N LYS A 42 9.11 0.57 -16.34
CA LYS A 42 10.36 0.25 -15.63
C LYS A 42 10.09 -1.02 -14.79
N PRO A 43 10.84 -2.12 -15.01
CA PRO A 43 10.67 -3.31 -14.21
C PRO A 43 10.95 -2.99 -12.74
N GLY A 44 10.11 -3.50 -11.84
CA GLY A 44 10.30 -3.29 -10.41
C GLY A 44 9.04 -3.51 -9.59
N LEU A 45 9.18 -3.27 -8.29
CA LEU A 45 8.13 -3.52 -7.31
C LEU A 45 7.29 -2.25 -7.14
N VAL A 46 6.03 -2.34 -7.50
CA VAL A 46 5.06 -1.27 -7.32
C VAL A 46 4.32 -1.51 -6.02
N ALA A 47 4.51 -0.61 -5.08
CA ALA A 47 3.74 -0.61 -3.84
C ALA A 47 2.54 0.33 -3.99
N SER A 48 1.38 -0.12 -3.51
CA SER A 48 0.14 0.64 -3.47
C SER A 48 -0.57 0.38 -2.15
N TRP A 49 -1.39 1.31 -1.71
CA TRP A 49 -2.12 1.19 -0.46
C TRP A 49 -3.55 1.70 -0.62
N ARG A 50 -4.45 1.25 0.24
CA ARG A 50 -5.80 1.79 0.34
C ARG A 50 -6.31 1.72 1.78
N PRO A 51 -7.12 2.69 2.21
CA PRO A 51 -7.94 2.50 3.40
C PRO A 51 -8.94 1.35 3.16
N VAL A 52 -9.14 0.50 4.16
CA VAL A 52 -10.07 -0.65 4.11
C VAL A 52 -11.50 -0.21 4.36
N GLU A 53 -11.67 0.74 5.28
CA GLU A 53 -12.98 1.22 5.73
C GLU A 53 -13.62 2.19 4.73
N GLU A 54 -12.81 2.80 3.88
CA GLU A 54 -13.25 3.71 2.84
C GLU A 54 -13.12 3.01 1.49
N ASN A 55 -14.20 2.97 0.69
CA ASN A 55 -14.21 2.34 -0.64
C ASN A 55 -13.44 3.20 -1.68
N LYS A 56 -12.21 3.59 -1.33
CA LYS A 56 -11.30 4.38 -2.15
C LYS A 56 -10.41 3.47 -2.99
N SER A 57 -10.06 3.98 -4.16
CA SER A 57 -9.09 3.38 -5.05
C SER A 57 -7.72 3.25 -4.39
N ALA A 58 -6.97 2.20 -4.75
CA ALA A 58 -5.59 2.06 -4.30
C ALA A 58 -4.73 3.21 -4.82
N ILE A 59 -3.99 3.82 -3.91
CA ILE A 59 -3.06 4.93 -4.17
C ILE A 59 -1.67 4.33 -4.30
N LYS A 60 -0.98 4.63 -5.39
CA LYS A 60 0.41 4.20 -5.61
C LYS A 60 1.34 4.94 -4.66
N LEU A 61 2.23 4.23 -3.98
CA LEU A 61 3.23 4.83 -3.11
C LEU A 61 4.22 5.67 -3.94
N GLY A 62 4.52 6.86 -3.45
CA GLY A 62 5.55 7.73 -4.01
C GLY A 62 6.91 7.03 -4.01
N GLY A 63 7.65 7.14 -5.11
CA GLY A 63 8.92 6.43 -5.30
C GLY A 63 8.79 5.08 -6.03
N SER A 64 7.57 4.58 -6.26
CA SER A 64 7.36 3.40 -7.10
C SER A 64 7.72 3.68 -8.59
N PRO A 65 8.36 2.74 -9.30
CA PRO A 65 8.71 1.39 -8.87
C PRO A 65 10.00 1.33 -8.04
N PHE A 66 9.98 0.50 -6.99
CA PHE A 66 11.11 0.20 -6.13
C PHE A 66 12.00 -0.88 -6.74
N SER A 67 13.30 -0.83 -6.41
CA SER A 67 14.27 -1.82 -6.91
C SER A 67 14.21 -3.14 -6.13
N THR A 68 13.83 -3.09 -4.85
CA THR A 68 13.83 -4.26 -3.97
C THR A 68 12.59 -4.33 -3.08
N PHE A 69 12.25 -5.55 -2.63
CA PHE A 69 11.10 -5.78 -1.75
C PHE A 69 11.27 -5.10 -0.40
N ALA A 70 12.49 -5.13 0.16
CA ALA A 70 12.79 -4.46 1.41
C ALA A 70 12.60 -2.93 1.33
N GLU A 71 12.92 -2.29 0.20
CA GLU A 71 12.63 -0.86 0.01
C GLU A 71 11.14 -0.58 -0.08
N ALA A 72 10.39 -1.42 -0.81
CA ALA A 72 8.94 -1.29 -0.92
C ALA A 72 8.26 -1.51 0.45
N GLU A 73 8.69 -2.52 1.21
CA GLU A 73 8.22 -2.81 2.56
C GLU A 73 8.47 -1.61 3.49
N LYS A 74 9.71 -1.11 3.54
CA LYS A 74 10.07 0.05 4.35
C LYS A 74 9.28 1.31 3.99
N ALA A 75 9.00 1.51 2.71
CA ALA A 75 8.15 2.62 2.25
C ALA A 75 6.69 2.44 2.71
N CYS A 76 6.17 1.21 2.71
CA CYS A 76 4.84 0.92 3.25
C CYS A 76 4.78 1.12 4.77
N GLU A 77 5.79 0.66 5.51
CA GLU A 77 5.89 0.82 6.96
C GLU A 77 5.94 2.30 7.34
N ALA A 78 6.80 3.09 6.69
CA ALA A 78 6.89 4.54 6.93
C ALA A 78 5.58 5.26 6.59
N LEU A 79 4.87 4.81 5.55
CA LEU A 79 3.56 5.36 5.21
C LEU A 79 2.50 4.98 6.24
N LEU A 80 2.48 3.73 6.71
CA LEU A 80 1.57 3.30 7.78
C LEU A 80 1.76 4.17 9.01
N GLU A 81 3.01 4.40 9.43
CA GLU A 81 3.32 5.27 10.58
C GLU A 81 2.85 6.72 10.38
N ALA A 82 2.94 7.23 9.15
CA ALA A 82 2.41 8.56 8.82
C ALA A 82 0.87 8.60 8.80
N LEU A 83 0.22 7.55 8.30
CA LEU A 83 -1.24 7.42 8.28
C LEU A 83 -1.82 7.26 9.69
N GLU A 84 -1.17 6.46 10.53
CA GLU A 84 -1.54 6.31 11.95
C GLU A 84 -1.41 7.65 12.69
N GLN A 85 -0.30 8.38 12.50
CA GLN A 85 -0.15 9.73 13.07
C GLN A 85 -1.20 10.73 12.56
N MET A 86 -1.55 10.68 11.27
CA MET A 86 -2.62 11.53 10.72
C MET A 86 -4.00 11.12 11.27
N SER A 87 -4.22 9.83 11.51
CA SER A 87 -5.44 9.31 12.12
C SER A 87 -5.54 9.69 13.60
N GLU A 88 -4.44 9.66 14.36
CA GLU A 88 -4.39 10.13 15.76
C GLU A 88 -4.54 11.66 15.85
N SER A 89 -4.15 12.37 14.80
CA SER A 89 -4.37 13.82 14.68
C SER A 89 -5.83 14.18 14.34
N GLN A 90 -6.69 13.21 14.01
CA GLN A 90 -8.15 13.40 14.13
C GLN A 90 -8.53 13.35 15.61
N THR A 91 -8.16 14.41 16.32
CA THR A 91 -8.94 14.84 17.47
C THR A 91 -10.40 14.97 17.03
N PRO A 92 -11.36 14.38 17.76
CA PRO A 92 -12.75 14.74 17.57
C PRO A 92 -12.88 16.20 17.99
N THR A 93 -12.92 17.13 17.04
CA THR A 93 -13.49 18.44 17.32
C THR A 93 -15.00 18.28 17.39
N THR A 94 -15.46 17.67 18.49
CA THR A 94 -16.79 17.88 19.00
C THR A 94 -16.80 19.30 19.56
N ALA A 95 -17.18 20.27 18.74
CA ALA A 95 -17.58 21.59 19.22
C ALA A 95 -18.56 22.25 18.24
N VAL A 96 -19.79 21.73 18.17
CA VAL A 96 -20.96 22.57 17.88
C VAL A 96 -22.04 22.22 18.92
N THR A 97 -22.14 23.11 19.90
CA THR A 97 -23.15 23.20 20.97
C THR A 97 -24.44 23.83 20.37
N PRO A 98 -25.63 23.61 20.95
CA PRO A 98 -26.92 23.69 20.26
C PRO A 98 -27.49 25.12 20.22
N GLN A 99 -28.41 25.35 19.27
CA GLN A 99 -29.43 26.40 19.34
C GLN A 99 -30.74 25.91 18.70
#